data_AF-A0A847GKY7-F1
#
_entry.id   AF-A0A847GKY7-F1
#
_cell.length_a   1.000
_cell.length_b   1.000
_cell.length_c   1.000
_cell.angle_alpha   90.00
_cell.angle_beta   90.00
_cell.angle_gamma   90.00
#
_symmetry.space_group_name_H-M   'P 1'
#
loop_
_entity.id
_entity.type
_entity.pdbx_description
1 polymer ?
#
loop_
_entity_poly.entity_id
_entity_poly.type
_entity_poly.pdbx_seq_one_letter_code
_entity_poly.pdbx_strand_id
1 'polypeptide(L)'
;MQTTVDLPQAFSVRDEHEIYPIRHLMARLNPDLRVVHVATGVHVNGGCTVFWGLVYQNGQPLEKADVERALQRAGLDLAHSGPIQIPTQRVAQPDVAACPA
;
A
#
# COMPACT_ATOMS: atom_id res chain seq x y z
N MET A 1 25.83 -2.38 1.60
CA MET A 1 25.05 -1.33 0.93
C MET A 1 23.78 -1.14 1.74
N GLN A 2 23.54 0.05 2.28
CA GLN A 2 22.24 0.44 2.86
C GLN A 2 21.57 1.37 1.86
N THR A 3 20.36 1.03 1.44
CA THR A 3 19.52 1.88 0.59
C THR A 3 18.33 2.31 1.42
N THR A 4 18.15 3.62 1.55
CA THR A 4 16.97 4.20 2.18
C THR A 4 15.81 4.14 1.18
N VAL A 5 14.66 3.66 1.64
CA VAL A 5 13.43 3.60 0.85
C VAL A 5 12.41 4.54 1.48
N ASP A 6 11.87 5.46 0.69
CA ASP A 6 10.85 6.41 1.17
C ASP A 6 9.46 5.74 1.15
N LEU A 7 8.81 5.70 2.31
CA LEU A 7 7.44 5.20 2.48
C LEU A 7 6.44 6.37 2.64
N PRO A 8 5.22 6.26 2.10
CA PRO A 8 4.65 5.10 1.42
C PRO A 8 5.11 4.98 -0.04
N GLN A 9 5.16 3.74 -0.54
CA GLN A 9 5.57 3.41 -1.89
C GLN A 9 4.51 2.56 -2.60
N ALA A 10 4.22 2.88 -3.85
CA ALA A 10 3.24 2.14 -4.65
C ALA A 10 3.90 1.21 -5.68
N PHE A 11 3.16 0.18 -6.08
CA PHE A 11 3.53 -0.76 -7.13
C PHE A 11 2.28 -1.22 -7.90
N SER A 12 2.48 -1.84 -9.05
CA SER A 12 1.40 -2.38 -9.87
C SER A 12 1.61 -3.88 -10.10
N VAL A 13 0.50 -4.60 -10.23
CA VAL A 13 0.46 -6.03 -10.57
C VAL A 13 -0.66 -6.28 -11.59
N ARG A 14 -0.50 -7.33 -12.41
CA ARG A 14 -1.49 -7.64 -13.44
C ARG A 14 -2.64 -8.47 -12.89
N ASP A 15 -2.34 -9.29 -11.89
CA ASP A 15 -3.31 -10.13 -11.20
C ASP A 15 -3.38 -9.71 -9.72
N GLU A 16 -4.59 -9.49 -9.21
CA GLU A 16 -4.82 -9.13 -7.82
C GLU A 16 -4.24 -10.15 -6.83
N HIS A 17 -4.16 -11.43 -7.24
CA HIS A 17 -3.58 -12.49 -6.42
C HIS A 17 -2.08 -12.33 -6.19
N GLU A 18 -1.38 -11.53 -7.01
CA GLU A 18 0.05 -11.22 -6.83
C GLU A 18 0.29 -10.33 -5.60
N ILE A 19 -0.75 -9.66 -5.07
CA ILE A 19 -0.63 -8.83 -3.86
C ILE A 19 -0.36 -9.69 -2.62
N TYR A 20 -0.93 -10.90 -2.54
CA TYR A 20 -0.74 -11.80 -1.39
C TYR A 20 0.73 -12.21 -1.18
N PRO A 21 1.45 -12.77 -2.17
CA PRO A 21 2.85 -13.11 -1.99
C PRO A 21 3.70 -11.86 -1.68
N ILE A 22 3.43 -10.71 -2.29
CA ILE A 22 4.14 -9.45 -1.97
C ILE A 22 3.92 -9.06 -0.51
N ARG A 23 2.68 -9.12 -0.02
CA ARG A 23 2.36 -8.87 1.39
C ARG A 23 3.12 -9.80 2.33
N HIS A 24 3.17 -11.09 2.01
CA HIS A 24 3.92 -12.06 2.81
C HIS A 24 5.44 -11.79 2.79
N LEU A 25 6.01 -11.42 1.64
CA LEU A 25 7.42 -11.08 1.53
C LEU A 25 7.76 -9.80 2.31
N MET A 26 6.94 -8.75 2.18
CA MET A 26 7.16 -7.48 2.90
C MET A 26 7.08 -7.67 4.42
N ALA A 27 6.12 -8.46 4.90
CA ALA A 27 6.00 -8.75 6.33
C ALA A 27 7.20 -9.55 6.88
N ARG A 28 7.83 -10.40 6.06
CA ARG A 28 9.06 -11.12 6.44
C ARG A 28 10.30 -10.24 6.39
N LEU A 29 10.33 -9.29 5.46
CA LEU A 29 11.40 -8.30 5.35
C LEU A 29 11.40 -7.36 6.56
N ASN A 30 10.23 -6.85 6.91
CA ASN A 30 10.03 -6.05 8.11
C ASN A 30 8.57 -6.21 8.60
N PRO A 31 8.36 -6.73 9.83
CA PRO A 31 7.04 -6.92 10.43
C PRO A 31 6.20 -5.65 10.57
N ASP A 32 6.81 -4.46 10.49
CA ASP A 32 6.09 -3.18 10.53
C ASP A 32 5.58 -2.75 9.15
N LEU A 33 5.98 -3.41 8.06
CA LEU A 33 5.45 -3.09 6.74
C LEU A 33 4.06 -3.68 6.55
N ARG A 34 3.20 -2.91 5.89
CA ARG A 34 1.85 -3.29 5.50
C ARG A 34 1.73 -3.14 3.99
N VAL A 35 0.98 -4.04 3.38
CA VAL A 35 0.71 -4.05 1.95
C VAL A 35 -0.78 -4.18 1.75
N VAL A 36 -1.34 -3.29 0.94
CA VAL A 36 -2.79 -3.20 0.68
C VAL A 36 -3.03 -2.83 -0.79
N HIS A 37 -4.14 -3.32 -1.33
CA HIS A 37 -4.67 -2.85 -2.62
C HIS A 37 -5.36 -1.50 -2.41
N VAL A 38 -5.05 -0.52 -3.25
CA VAL A 38 -5.57 0.85 -3.12
C VAL A 38 -6.30 1.36 -4.35
N ALA A 39 -6.01 0.85 -5.54
CA ALA A 39 -6.69 1.31 -6.76
C ALA A 39 -6.62 0.26 -7.88
N THR A 40 -7.51 0.40 -8.85
CA THR A 40 -7.46 -0.31 -10.11
C THR A 40 -7.47 0.73 -11.23
N GLY A 41 -6.52 0.65 -12.15
CA GLY A 41 -6.25 1.76 -13.06
C GLY A 41 -5.23 1.44 -14.13
N VAL A 42 -4.87 2.45 -14.91
CA VAL A 42 -3.90 2.33 -16.01
C VAL A 42 -2.64 3.13 -15.69
N HIS A 43 -1.54 2.78 -16.35
CA HIS A 43 -0.33 3.57 -16.28
C HIS A 43 -0.44 4.84 -17.13
N VAL A 44 0.28 5.90 -16.76
CA VAL A 44 0.37 7.17 -17.53
C VAL A 44 0.89 6.97 -18.96
N ASN A 45 1.70 5.94 -19.18
CA ASN A 45 2.19 5.56 -20.51
C ASN A 45 1.16 4.74 -21.32
N GLY A 46 -0.07 4.61 -20.81
CA GLY A 46 -1.10 3.72 -21.35
C GLY A 46 -0.86 2.25 -21.01
N GLY A 47 -1.74 1.38 -21.51
CA GLY A 47 -1.63 -0.07 -21.36
C GLY A 47 -2.90 -0.73 -20.83
N CYS A 48 -2.75 -1.98 -20.39
CA CYS A 48 -3.84 -2.72 -19.74
C CYS A 48 -4.13 -2.14 -18.36
N THR A 49 -5.37 -2.32 -17.90
CA THR A 49 -5.73 -2.07 -16.50
C THR A 49 -4.97 -3.01 -15.58
N VAL A 50 -4.43 -2.47 -14.50
CA VAL A 50 -3.64 -3.16 -13.48
C VAL A 50 -4.19 -2.84 -12.08
N PHE A 51 -3.79 -3.66 -11.11
CA PHE A 51 -4.09 -3.45 -9.70
C PHE A 51 -2.92 -2.74 -9.03
N TRP A 52 -3.22 -1.73 -8.23
CA TRP A 52 -2.23 -0.90 -7.57
C TRP A 52 -2.14 -1.22 -6.09
N GLY A 53 -0.98 -1.67 -5.67
CA GLY A 53 -0.66 -1.91 -4.27
C GLY A 53 0.10 -0.73 -3.65
N LEU A 54 -0.07 -0.57 -2.33
CA LEU A 54 0.67 0.39 -1.53
C LEU A 54 1.39 -0.34 -0.39
N VAL A 55 2.67 -0.05 -0.23
CA VAL A 55 3.49 -0.44 0.92
C VAL A 55 3.66 0.78 1.82
N TYR A 56 3.39 0.60 3.11
CA TYR A 56 3.50 1.66 4.12
C TYR A 56 3.87 1.07 5.47
N GLN A 57 4.32 1.92 6.39
CA GLN A 57 4.66 1.49 7.74
C GLN A 57 3.41 1.44 8.64
N ASN A 58 3.34 0.43 9.49
CA ASN A 58 2.27 0.26 10.47
C ASN A 58 2.26 1.47 11.43
N GLY A 59 1.10 2.07 11.63
CA GLY A 59 0.95 3.29 12.45
C GLY A 59 1.33 4.60 11.73
N GLN A 60 1.90 4.56 10.53
CA GLN A 60 2.19 5.78 9.75
C GLN A 60 0.87 6.40 9.24
N PRO A 61 0.54 7.66 9.62
CA PRO A 61 -0.66 8.33 9.11
C PRO A 61 -0.57 8.43 7.59
N LEU A 62 -1.59 7.90 6.91
CA LEU A 62 -1.69 7.96 5.45
C LEU A 62 -2.68 9.06 5.06
N GLU A 63 -2.14 10.20 4.62
CA GLU A 63 -2.96 11.22 4.00
C GLU A 63 -3.24 10.86 2.54
N LYS A 64 -4.40 11.29 2.04
CA LYS A 64 -4.79 11.08 0.63
C LYS A 64 -3.71 11.57 -0.33
N ALA A 65 -3.14 12.74 -0.06
CA ALA A 65 -2.12 13.36 -0.89
C ALA A 65 -0.83 12.51 -0.96
N ASP A 66 -0.44 11.84 0.13
CA ASP A 66 0.76 11.00 0.15
C ASP A 66 0.54 9.71 -0.66
N VAL A 67 -0.65 9.12 -0.55
CA VAL A 67 -1.03 7.94 -1.35
C VAL A 67 -1.07 8.28 -2.83
N GLU A 68 -1.71 9.40 -3.20
CA GLU A 68 -1.74 9.89 -4.58
C GLU A 68 -0.33 10.17 -5.11
N ARG A 69 0.52 10.82 -4.32
CA ARG A 69 1.92 11.09 -4.72
C ARG A 69 2.73 9.80 -4.87
N ALA A 70 2.49 8.79 -4.03
CA ALA A 70 3.13 7.48 -4.18
C ALA A 70 2.69 6.79 -5.48
N LEU A 71 1.38 6.80 -5.77
CA LEU A 71 0.81 6.22 -6.98
C LEU A 71 1.27 6.93 -8.25
N GLN A 72 1.29 8.27 -8.26
CA GLN A 72 1.82 9.08 -9.36
C GLN A 72 3.30 8.78 -9.62
N ARG A 73 4.13 8.70 -8.57
CA ARG A 73 5.55 8.34 -8.69
C ARG A 73 5.74 6.94 -9.28
N ALA A 74 4.83 6.00 -8.98
CA ALA A 74 4.82 4.67 -9.56
C ALA A 74 4.20 4.61 -10.97
N GLY A 75 3.65 5.72 -11.47
CA GLY A 75 3.16 5.88 -12.82
C GLY A 75 1.67 5.64 -13.02
N LEU A 76 0.84 5.71 -11.96
CA LEU A 76 -0.62 5.68 -12.08
C LEU A 76 -1.13 6.92 -12.84
N ASP A 77 -2.01 6.71 -13.81
CA ASP A 77 -2.76 7.80 -14.43
C ASP A 77 -4.02 8.12 -13.60
N LEU A 78 -3.97 9.18 -12.79
CA LEU A 78 -5.11 9.58 -11.96
C LEU A 78 -6.32 10.05 -12.78
N ALA A 79 -6.13 10.55 -14.00
CA ALA A 79 -7.23 11.07 -14.81
C ALA A 79 -8.07 9.93 -15.41
N HIS A 80 -7.44 8.77 -15.65
CA HIS A 80 -8.07 7.63 -16.33
C HIS A 80 -8.21 6.39 -15.45
N SER A 81 -7.99 6.51 -14.14
CA SER A 81 -8.06 5.38 -13.19
C SER A 81 -9.24 5.50 -12.24
N GLY A 82 -9.60 4.36 -11.63
CA GLY A 82 -10.67 4.29 -10.65
C GLY A 82 -10.36 5.02 -9.34
N PRO A 83 -11.35 5.10 -8.43
CA PRO A 83 -11.19 5.79 -7.16
C PRO A 83 -10.11 5.15 -6.31
N ILE A 84 -9.27 5.98 -5.69
CA ILE A 84 -8.26 5.55 -4.73
C ILE A 84 -8.92 5.28 -3.38
N GLN A 85 -8.70 4.08 -2.87
CA GLN A 85 -9.09 3.65 -1.54
C GLN A 85 -7.94 3.95 -0.58
N ILE A 86 -8.22 4.76 0.45
CA ILE A 86 -7.25 5.05 1.49
C ILE A 86 -7.33 3.93 2.53
N PRO A 87 -6.21 3.26 2.86
CA PRO A 87 -6.22 2.21 3.86
C PRO A 87 -6.66 2.79 5.20
N THR A 88 -7.78 2.29 5.74
CA THR A 88 -8.21 2.69 7.08
C THR A 88 -7.18 2.15 8.07
N GLN A 89 -6.46 3.05 8.74
CA GLN A 89 -5.61 2.65 9.85
C GLN A 89 -6.49 2.07 10.95
N ARG A 90 -6.37 0.77 11.21
CA ARG A 90 -6.83 0.23 12.49
C ARG A 90 -5.86 0.75 13.54
N VAL A 91 -6.27 1.77 14.29
CA VAL A 91 -5.64 2.10 15.57
C VAL A 91 -5.65 0.79 16.36
N ALA A 92 -4.48 0.29 16.72
CA ALA A 92 -4.40 -0.83 17.65
C ALA A 92 -5.16 -0.39 18.91
N GLN A 93 -6.31 -1.01 19.18
CA GLN A 93 -6.94 -0.85 20.48
C GLN A 93 -5.90 -1.27 21.52
N PRO A 94 -5.66 -0.48 22.57
CA PRO A 94 -4.76 -0.91 23.64
C PRO A 94 -5.27 -2.25 24.14
N ASP A 95 -4.35 -3.22 24.15
CA ASP A 95 -4.57 -4.57 24.64
C ASP A 95 -5.12 -4.45 26.07
N VAL A 96 -6.43 -4.59 26.23
CA VAL A 96 -7.05 -4.60 27.55
C VAL A 96 -6.61 -5.90 28.17
N ALA A 97 -5.54 -5.83 28.97
CA ALA A 97 -5.05 -6.89 29.81
C ALA A 97 -6.20 -7.47 30.64
N ALA A 98 -6.81 -8.54 30.14
CA ALA A 98 -7.80 -9.33 30.84
C ALA A 98 -7.18 -10.69 31.18
N CYS A 99 -6.28 -10.68 32.16
CA CYS A 99 -6.07 -11.84 33.02
C CYS A 99 -6.58 -11.49 34.41
N PRO A 100 -7.80 -11.90 34.80
CA PRO A 100 -8.10 -12.14 36.19
C PRO A 100 -7.60 -13.55 36.58
N ALA A 101 -6.97 -13.61 37.75
CA ALA A 101 -6.43 -14.80 38.41
C ALA A 101 -7.51 -15.81 38.84
#